data_AF-A0A1E4C881-F1
#
_entry.id   AF-A0A1E4C881-F1
#
_cell.length_a   1.000
_cell.length_b   1.000
_cell.length_c   1.000
_cell.angle_alpha   90.00
_cell.angle_beta   90.00
_cell.angle_gamma   90.00
#
_symmetry.space_group_name_H-M   'P 1'
#
loop_
_entity.id
_entity.type
_entity.pdbx_description
1 polymer ?
#
loop_
_entity_poly.entity_id
_entity_poly.type
_entity_poly.pdbx_seq_one_letter_code
_entity_poly.pdbx_strand_id
1 'polypeptide(L)' 'AVALANEEVGTIVWFAVRTHADTFWIFDAFPDEAARDAHANGAIVAALMANQHLLGAAPEILAADVLASKLP' A
#
# COMPACT_ATOMS: atom_id res chain seq x y z
N ALA A 1 8.90 -2.81 4.61
CA ALA A 1 8.11 -2.27 3.49
C ALA A 1 8.66 -0.95 2.96
N VAL A 2 9.02 0.04 3.80
CA VAL A 2 9.56 1.35 3.33
C VAL A 2 10.68 1.22 2.28
N ALA A 3 11.67 0.33 2.49
CA ALA A 3 12.73 0.12 1.51
C ALA A 3 12.19 -0.36 0.14
N LEU A 4 11.22 -1.28 0.13
CA LEU A 4 10.56 -1.76 -1.09
C LEU A 4 9.71 -0.67 -1.73
N ALA A 5 9.00 0.14 -0.94
CA ALA A 5 8.19 1.25 -1.46
C ALA A 5 9.07 2.29 -2.18
N ASN A 6 10.28 2.55 -1.68
CA ASN A 6 11.24 3.42 -2.34
C ASN A 6 11.76 2.87 -3.69
N GLU A 7 11.66 1.56 -3.92
CA GLU A 7 12.03 0.92 -5.20
C GLU A 7 10.88 0.99 -6.22
N GLU A 8 9.65 1.25 -5.78
CA GLU A 8 8.46 1.35 -6.62
C GLU A 8 8.32 2.76 -7.18
N VAL A 9 8.86 3.01 -8.37
CA VAL A 9 8.82 4.33 -9.05
C VAL A 9 7.41 4.91 -9.16
N GLY A 10 6.38 4.06 -9.32
CA GLY A 10 4.98 4.47 -9.45
C GLY A 10 4.26 4.75 -8.13
N THR A 11 4.81 4.34 -6.99
CA THR A 11 4.20 4.53 -5.66
C THR A 11 4.65 5.88 -5.10
N ILE A 12 4.00 6.96 -5.55
CA ILE A 12 4.42 8.35 -5.26
C ILE A 12 4.09 8.81 -3.83
N VAL A 13 3.16 8.11 -3.18
CA VAL A 13 2.86 8.26 -1.76
C VAL A 13 2.80 6.86 -1.16
N TRP A 14 3.41 6.68 0.00
CA TRP A 14 3.29 5.44 0.77
C TRP A 14 3.36 5.73 2.26
N PHE A 15 2.37 5.25 3.02
CA PHE A 15 2.31 5.35 4.46
C PHE A 15 1.95 4.01 5.08
N ALA A 16 2.68 3.61 6.11
CA ALA A 16 2.21 2.61 7.08
C ALA A 16 1.62 3.34 8.30
N VAL A 17 0.38 3.03 8.62
CA VAL A 17 -0.42 3.74 9.63
C VAL A 17 -0.94 2.75 10.65
N ARG A 18 -1.07 3.20 11.91
CA ARG A 18 -1.69 2.44 12.99
C ARG A 18 -2.82 3.26 13.59
N THR A 19 -4.04 2.71 13.59
CA THR A 19 -5.23 3.38 14.15
C THR A 19 -5.68 2.77 15.47
N HIS A 20 -5.27 1.53 15.75
CA HIS A 20 -5.49 0.85 17.02
C HIS A 20 -4.29 -0.04 17.37
N ALA A 21 -4.25 -0.64 18.56
CA ALA A 21 -3.13 -1.49 18.99
C ALA A 21 -2.85 -2.67 18.03
N ASP A 22 -3.91 -3.19 17.40
CA ASP A 22 -3.92 -4.34 16.50
C ASP A 22 -4.49 -4.02 15.11
N THR A 23 -4.81 -2.75 14.82
CA THR A 23 -5.35 -2.33 13.51
C THR A 23 -4.36 -1.41 12.80
N PHE A 24 -3.94 -1.85 11.62
CA PHE A 24 -2.92 -1.21 10.79
C PHE A 24 -3.44 -1.00 9.38
N TRP A 25 -2.92 0.04 8.71
CA TRP A 25 -3.28 0.41 7.36
C TRP A 25 -2.04 0.69 6.53
N ILE A 26 -2.18 0.47 5.23
CA ILE A 26 -1.29 1.04 4.23
C ILE A 26 -2.13 2.04 3.42
N PHE A 27 -1.59 3.24 3.22
CA PHE A 27 -2.13 4.20 2.27
C PHE A 27 -1.07 4.48 1.23
N ASP A 28 -1.40 4.24 -0.03
CA ASP A 28 -0.56 4.53 -1.17
C ASP A 28 -1.32 5.35 -2.20
N ALA A 29 -0.57 6.11 -3.01
CA ALA A 29 -1.13 6.82 -4.14
C ALA A 29 -0.24 6.67 -5.36
N PHE A 30 -0.87 6.66 -6.53
CA PHE A 30 -0.25 6.34 -7.81
C PHE A 30 -0.61 7.44 -8.83
N PRO A 31 0.26 7.73 -9.80
CA PRO A 31 -0.03 8.70 -10.86
C PRO A 31 -1.07 8.18 -11.87
N ASP A 32 -1.19 6.86 -12.02
CA ASP A 32 -2.09 6.20 -12.96
C ASP A 32 -2.40 4.75 -12.54
N GLU A 33 -3.28 4.11 -13.31
CA GLU A 33 -3.70 2.72 -13.10
C GLU A 33 -2.56 1.71 -13.29
N ALA A 34 -1.65 1.95 -14.24
CA ALA A 34 -0.56 1.03 -14.51
C ALA A 34 0.44 0.98 -13.35
N ALA A 35 0.69 2.12 -12.70
CA ALA A 35 1.47 2.21 -11.48
C ALA A 35 0.77 1.51 -10.29
N ARG A 36 -0.55 1.66 -10.16
CA ARG A 36 -1.34 0.94 -9.15
C ARG A 36 -1.27 -0.57 -9.36
N ASP A 37 -1.43 -1.03 -10.59
CA ASP A 37 -1.32 -2.46 -10.96
C ASP A 37 0.09 -3.00 -10.69
N ALA A 38 1.14 -2.22 -10.95
CA ALA A 38 2.51 -2.60 -10.65
C ALA A 38 2.73 -2.81 -9.15
N HIS A 39 2.19 -1.93 -8.30
CA HIS A 39 2.22 -2.08 -6.85
C HIS A 39 1.41 -3.30 -6.38
N ALA A 40 0.19 -3.47 -6.90
CA ALA A 40 -0.70 -4.59 -6.55
C ALA A 40 -0.09 -5.96 -6.86
N ASN A 41 0.80 -6.03 -7.84
CA ASN A 41 1.55 -7.24 -8.22
C ASN A 41 3.02 -7.20 -7.76
N GLY A 42 3.37 -6.25 -6.90
CA GLY A 42 4.74 -5.93 -6.51
C GLY A 42 5.25 -6.69 -5.28
N ALA A 43 6.48 -6.35 -4.89
CA ALA A 43 7.19 -7.01 -3.78
C ALA A 43 6.52 -6.77 -2.42
N ILE A 44 5.85 -5.64 -2.22
CA ILE A 44 5.14 -5.34 -0.98
C ILE A 44 3.95 -6.29 -0.81
N VAL A 45 3.11 -6.46 -1.83
CA VAL A 45 1.96 -7.37 -1.79
C VAL A 45 2.43 -8.82 -1.67
N ALA A 46 3.49 -9.22 -2.37
CA ALA A 46 4.07 -10.55 -2.22
C ALA A 46 4.54 -10.82 -0.78
N ALA A 47 5.20 -9.85 -0.14
CA ALA A 47 5.62 -9.95 1.25
C ALA A 47 4.43 -9.99 2.22
N LEU A 48 3.36 -9.23 1.97
CA LEU A 48 2.12 -9.29 2.76
C LEU A 48 1.50 -10.69 2.70
N MET A 49 1.34 -11.25 1.50
CA MET A 49 0.76 -12.58 1.32
C MET A 49 1.62 -13.70 1.95
N ALA A 50 2.95 -13.59 1.86
CA ALA A 50 3.87 -14.50 2.54
C ALA A 50 3.74 -14.45 4.07
N ASN A 51 3.32 -13.32 4.62
CA ASN A 51 3.17 -13.09 6.06
C ASN A 51 1.71 -12.98 6.52
N GLN A 52 0.76 -13.49 5.73
CA GLN A 52 -0.68 -13.42 6.04
C GLN A 52 -1.06 -14.01 7.42
N HIS A 53 -0.24 -14.91 7.97
CA HIS A 53 -0.41 -15.49 9.29
C HIS A 53 -0.26 -14.49 10.46
N LEU A 54 0.29 -13.30 10.19
CA LEU A 54 0.36 -12.20 11.16
C LEU A 54 -0.95 -11.40 11.25
N LEU A 55 -1.88 -11.62 10.31
CA LEU A 55 -3.12 -10.88 10.22
C LEU A 55 -4.24 -11.60 10.98
N GLY A 56 -5.05 -10.86 11.73
CA GLY A 56 -6.24 -11.41 12.39
C GLY A 56 -7.34 -11.84 11.42
N ALA A 57 -7.34 -11.29 10.21
CA ALA A 57 -8.23 -11.64 9.10
C ALA A 57 -7.54 -11.32 7.77
N ALA A 58 -8.15 -11.73 6.65
CA ALA A 58 -7.67 -11.30 5.32
C ALA A 58 -7.66 -9.76 5.23
N PRO A 59 -6.63 -9.16 4.60
CA PRO A 59 -6.54 -7.71 4.48
C PRO A 59 -7.66 -7.19 3.58
N GLU A 60 -8.24 -6.05 3.94
CA GLU A 60 -9.20 -5.34 3.10
C GLU A 60 -8.42 -4.45 2.12
N ILE A 61 -8.77 -4.51 0.83
CA ILE A 61 -8.15 -3.70 -0.23
C ILE A 61 -9.23 -2.77 -0.78
N LEU A 62 -9.06 -1.47 -0.54
CA LEU A 62 -10.02 -0.44 -0.89
C LEU A 62 -9.45 0.47 -1.98
N ALA A 63 -9.82 0.21 -3.24
CA ALA A 63 -9.50 1.10 -4.34
C ALA A 63 -10.30 2.42 -4.21
N ALA A 64 -9.64 3.55 -4.38
CA ALA A 64 -10.25 4.87 -4.31
C ALA A 64 -9.70 5.81 -5.39
N ASP A 65 -10.55 6.71 -5.85
CA ASP A 65 -10.15 7.81 -6.75
C ASP A 65 -9.66 9.01 -5.92
N VAL A 66 -8.48 9.51 -6.25
CA VAL A 66 -7.95 10.74 -5.66
C VAL A 66 -8.53 11.94 -6.40
N LEU A 67 -9.56 12.57 -5.82
CA LEU A 67 -10.23 13.74 -6.42
C LEU A 67 -9.37 15.02 -6.36
N ALA A 68 -8.49 15.12 -5.37
CA ALA A 68 -7.53 16.21 -5.22
C ALA A 68 -6.38 15.77 -4.30
N SER A 69 -5.19 16.30 -4.52
CA SER A 69 -4.03 16.04 -3.66
C SER A 69 -3.23 17.32 -3.40
N LYS A 70 -2.58 17.35 -2.23
CA LYS A 70 -1.52 18.30 -1.91
C LYS A 70 -0.37 17.50 -1.34
N LEU A 71 0.73 17.46 -2.07
CA LEU A 71 1.98 16.82 -1.67
C LEU A 71 3.04 17.92 -1.41
N PRO A 72 4.15 17.60 -0.74
CA PRO A 72 5.24 18.56 -0.48
C PRO A 72 5.73 19.29 -1.73
#